data_AF-A0A963N8T8-F1
#
_entry.id   AF-A0A963N8T8-F1
#
_cell.length_a   1.000
_cell.length_b   1.000
_cell.length_c   1.000
_cell.angle_alpha   90.00
_cell.angle_beta   90.00
_cell.angle_gamma   90.00
#
_symmetry.space_group_name_H-M   'P 1'
#
loop_
_entity.id
_entity.type
_entity.pdbx_description
1 polymer ?
#
loop_
_entity_poly.entity_id
_entity_poly.type
_entity_poly.pdbx_seq_one_letter_code
_entity_poly.pdbx_strand_id
1 'polypeptide(L)'
;MRAITMMLSGLLMIGLAGTAEAKKDRDDVDIPECGKHTKVARENDDGLITLKEKMKRGCVIDVKDLHPTQSAVGMDAVECKAAKITGKAKAGKLEKYLLDDKRWVPLVRGPGGVFYLTDHHHLSAAVWNADIKNKKKEVYAYLIADWSDLSDDTFWALMVEKHDTWLKNPAGDEITPKQLPKSIGSMQDDPLRTLSAWVRGSCGYVKCDAPGAAKDDDELTCEDKFHESVTCAPATVYFLEFAWGAYLGSDPEVKAALAGEPSCSQQDPLNQECLDKQYDLMVKALPLAMRAAAAPAASQLAGYNAAVQPGIPQPKRCK
;
A
#
# COMPACT_ATOMS: atom_id res chain seq x y z
N MET A 1 -69.42 -29.00 -49.77
CA MET A 1 -68.40 -29.51 -50.71
C MET A 1 -67.03 -28.99 -50.29
N ARG A 2 -66.10 -29.93 -50.10
CA ARG A 2 -64.63 -29.85 -50.22
C ARG A 2 -63.83 -28.85 -49.36
N ALA A 3 -63.15 -29.46 -48.39
CA ALA A 3 -61.93 -29.01 -47.73
C ALA A 3 -60.74 -28.87 -48.68
N ILE A 4 -59.82 -27.93 -48.39
CA ILE A 4 -58.37 -27.92 -48.70
C ILE A 4 -57.71 -26.99 -47.64
N THR A 5 -57.07 -27.49 -46.58
CA THR A 5 -55.67 -27.97 -46.40
C THR A 5 -54.67 -26.86 -46.01
N MET A 6 -54.20 -26.96 -44.76
CA MET A 6 -53.01 -26.33 -44.17
C MET A 6 -51.71 -26.79 -44.84
N MET A 7 -50.73 -25.89 -44.97
CA MET A 7 -49.31 -26.20 -44.77
C MET A 7 -48.59 -24.97 -44.21
N LEU A 8 -48.11 -25.06 -42.98
CA LEU A 8 -47.11 -24.16 -42.41
C LEU A 8 -45.95 -25.04 -41.94
N SER A 9 -44.80 -24.87 -42.59
CA SER A 9 -43.56 -25.59 -42.35
C SER A 9 -43.14 -25.50 -40.88
N GLY A 10 -42.83 -26.67 -40.31
CA GLY A 10 -42.12 -26.77 -39.04
C GLY A 10 -40.64 -26.43 -39.22
N LEU A 11 -40.12 -25.62 -38.29
CA LEU A 11 -38.70 -25.56 -37.98
C LEU A 11 -38.55 -25.98 -36.51
N LEU A 12 -38.10 -27.22 -36.31
CA LEU A 12 -37.87 -27.81 -34.99
C LEU A 12 -36.49 -27.33 -34.50
N MET A 13 -36.45 -26.29 -33.66
CA MET A 13 -35.24 -25.94 -32.91
C MET A 13 -35.16 -26.81 -31.66
N ILE A 14 -34.28 -27.81 -31.70
CA ILE A 14 -33.93 -28.64 -30.54
C ILE A 14 -33.12 -27.77 -29.59
N GLY A 15 -33.75 -27.28 -28.53
CA GLY A 15 -33.07 -26.62 -27.42
C GLY A 15 -32.27 -27.64 -26.61
N LEU A 16 -30.94 -27.62 -26.75
CA LEU A 16 -30.04 -28.21 -25.75
C LEU A 16 -30.03 -27.27 -24.55
N ALA A 17 -30.81 -27.61 -23.53
CA ALA A 17 -30.72 -26.98 -22.21
C ALA A 17 -29.41 -27.41 -21.55
N GLY A 18 -28.33 -26.70 -21.85
CA GLY A 18 -27.14 -26.69 -21.01
C GLY A 18 -27.48 -25.94 -19.73
N THR A 19 -27.45 -26.61 -18.58
CA THR A 19 -27.44 -25.96 -17.28
C THR A 19 -26.12 -25.20 -17.17
N ALA A 20 -26.14 -23.92 -17.55
CA ALA A 20 -25.10 -22.99 -17.17
C ALA A 20 -25.17 -22.85 -15.65
N GLU A 21 -24.29 -23.56 -14.93
CA GLU A 21 -23.96 -23.21 -13.56
C GLU A 21 -23.42 -21.79 -13.60
N ALA A 22 -24.27 -20.84 -13.22
CA ALA A 22 -23.86 -19.47 -12.97
C ALA A 22 -22.78 -19.53 -11.89
N LYS A 23 -21.52 -19.25 -12.27
CA LYS A 23 -20.48 -18.89 -11.32
C LYS A 23 -21.06 -17.75 -10.49
N LYS A 24 -21.34 -18.03 -9.21
CA LYS A 24 -21.67 -17.01 -8.23
C LYS A 24 -20.57 -15.95 -8.32
N ASP A 25 -20.91 -14.74 -8.77
CA ASP A 25 -19.98 -13.62 -8.72
C ASP A 25 -19.44 -13.56 -7.28
N ARG A 26 -18.13 -13.39 -7.14
CA ARG A 26 -17.44 -13.28 -5.83
C ARG A 26 -17.85 -12.02 -5.04
N ASP A 27 -18.91 -11.34 -5.46
CA ASP A 27 -19.33 -10.01 -5.03
C ASP A 27 -20.25 -10.04 -3.80
N ASP A 28 -20.39 -11.19 -3.13
CA ASP A 28 -21.36 -11.42 -2.05
C ASP A 28 -20.70 -12.10 -0.84
N VAL A 29 -19.45 -11.73 -0.53
CA VAL A 29 -18.74 -12.20 0.67
C VAL A 29 -18.98 -11.20 1.79
N ASP A 30 -19.84 -11.57 2.74
CA ASP A 30 -20.06 -10.82 3.98
C ASP A 30 -18.82 -10.95 4.89
N ILE A 31 -17.94 -9.95 4.84
CA ILE A 31 -16.75 -9.87 5.70
C ILE A 31 -17.16 -9.15 7.00
N PRO A 32 -17.03 -9.78 8.17
CA PRO A 32 -17.50 -9.20 9.43
C PRO A 32 -16.65 -8.00 9.87
N GLU A 33 -17.20 -7.13 10.71
CA GLU A 33 -16.42 -6.05 11.35
C GLU A 33 -15.30 -6.61 12.25
N CYS A 34 -14.18 -5.89 12.32
CA CYS A 34 -13.08 -6.24 13.21
C CYS A 34 -13.53 -6.09 14.67
N GLY A 35 -13.33 -7.13 15.48
CA GLY A 35 -13.71 -7.12 16.89
C GLY A 35 -13.14 -8.33 17.61
N LYS A 36 -13.52 -8.54 18.88
CA LYS A 36 -12.95 -9.61 19.74
C LYS A 36 -12.97 -11.03 19.16
N HIS A 37 -13.84 -11.30 18.19
CA HIS A 37 -13.97 -12.61 17.54
C HIS A 37 -13.16 -12.76 16.25
N THR A 38 -12.56 -11.69 15.72
CA THR A 38 -11.64 -11.77 14.59
C THR A 38 -10.46 -12.65 14.98
N LYS A 39 -10.13 -13.62 14.13
CA LYS A 39 -9.08 -14.60 14.40
C LYS A 39 -7.80 -14.22 13.65
N VAL A 40 -6.66 -14.58 14.23
CA VAL A 40 -5.36 -14.53 13.54
C VAL A 40 -5.42 -15.38 12.26
N ALA A 41 -5.00 -14.77 11.16
CA ALA A 41 -4.85 -15.40 9.86
C ALA A 41 -3.66 -16.37 9.88
N ARG A 42 -3.72 -17.41 9.06
CA ARG A 42 -2.69 -18.45 9.02
C ARG A 42 -1.86 -18.33 7.75
N GLU A 43 -0.56 -18.37 7.93
CA GLU A 43 0.38 -18.58 6.84
C GLU A 43 0.25 -20.00 6.29
N ASN A 44 0.52 -20.16 4.99
CA ASN A 44 0.75 -21.46 4.37
C ASN A 44 2.21 -21.92 4.60
N ASP A 45 2.59 -23.04 3.99
CA ASP A 45 3.95 -23.61 4.11
C ASP A 45 5.05 -22.69 3.54
N ASP A 46 4.68 -21.70 2.73
CA ASP A 46 5.58 -20.69 2.15
C ASP A 46 5.65 -19.40 2.99
N GLY A 47 4.97 -19.33 4.15
CA GLY A 47 4.91 -18.12 4.98
C GLY A 47 3.95 -17.04 4.44
N LEU A 48 3.03 -17.40 3.53
CA LEU A 48 2.11 -16.46 2.90
C LEU A 48 0.70 -16.57 3.46
N ILE A 49 0.07 -15.43 3.73
CA ILE A 49 -1.36 -15.34 4.04
C ILE A 49 -2.12 -15.12 2.72
N THR A 50 -2.70 -16.20 2.19
CA THR A 50 -3.42 -16.16 0.90
C THR A 50 -4.71 -15.33 0.95
N LEU A 51 -5.16 -14.80 -0.20
CA LEU A 51 -6.47 -14.16 -0.32
C LEU A 51 -7.62 -15.01 0.24
N LYS A 52 -7.57 -16.33 0.04
CA LYS A 52 -8.57 -17.26 0.59
C LYS A 52 -8.60 -17.23 2.11
N GLU A 53 -7.44 -17.14 2.76
CA GLU A 53 -7.36 -17.04 4.21
C GLU A 53 -7.78 -15.66 4.71
N LYS A 54 -7.38 -14.59 4.01
CA LYS A 54 -7.83 -13.21 4.29
C LYS A 54 -9.36 -13.10 4.23
N MET A 55 -10.00 -13.63 3.19
CA MET A 55 -11.45 -13.67 3.06
C MET A 55 -12.14 -14.51 4.15
N LYS A 56 -11.47 -15.55 4.66
CA LYS A 56 -12.04 -16.47 5.66
C LYS A 56 -11.97 -15.93 7.08
N ARG A 57 -10.89 -15.24 7.43
CA ARG A 57 -10.59 -14.82 8.82
C ARG A 57 -10.45 -13.32 9.00
N GLY A 58 -10.38 -12.59 7.90
CA GLY A 58 -10.27 -11.15 7.92
C GLY A 58 -11.57 -10.49 8.32
N CYS A 59 -11.51 -9.17 8.33
CA CYS A 59 -12.57 -8.31 8.80
C CYS A 59 -12.54 -6.97 8.07
N VAL A 60 -13.59 -6.17 8.23
CA VAL A 60 -13.64 -4.78 7.80
C VAL A 60 -13.49 -3.84 9.00
N ILE A 61 -12.78 -2.73 8.82
CA ILE A 61 -12.58 -1.73 9.87
C ILE A 61 -12.56 -0.32 9.28
N ASP A 62 -13.17 0.63 9.99
CA ASP A 62 -13.11 2.05 9.68
C ASP A 62 -11.68 2.55 9.92
N VAL A 63 -11.11 3.30 8.97
CA VAL A 63 -9.72 3.78 9.08
C VAL A 63 -9.49 4.70 10.28
N LYS A 64 -10.55 5.27 10.87
CA LYS A 64 -10.45 6.08 12.10
C LYS A 64 -10.12 5.23 13.34
N ASP A 65 -10.45 3.93 13.30
CA ASP A 65 -10.27 2.99 14.41
C ASP A 65 -8.91 2.27 14.33
N LEU A 66 -8.11 2.59 13.31
CA LEU A 66 -6.74 2.10 13.12
C LEU A 66 -5.71 2.98 13.84
N HIS A 67 -4.80 2.33 14.56
CA HIS A 67 -3.64 2.97 15.17
C HIS A 67 -2.38 2.72 14.31
N PRO A 68 -1.75 3.76 13.75
CA PRO A 68 -0.52 3.63 12.98
C PRO A 68 0.66 3.10 13.82
N THR A 69 1.52 2.29 13.22
CA THR A 69 2.78 1.81 13.81
C THR A 69 4.02 2.48 13.21
N GLN A 70 3.83 3.53 12.40
CA GLN A 70 4.87 4.43 11.92
C GLN A 70 4.40 5.88 12.05
N SER A 71 5.33 6.82 12.13
CA SER A 71 5.01 8.23 12.36
C SER A 71 4.51 8.99 11.13
N ALA A 72 4.93 8.56 9.95
CA ALA A 72 4.82 9.33 8.73
C ALA A 72 4.64 8.46 7.48
N VAL A 73 4.13 9.06 6.42
CA VAL A 73 4.04 8.50 5.06
C VAL A 73 4.58 9.54 4.07
N GLY A 74 4.88 9.12 2.84
CA GLY A 74 5.11 10.07 1.74
C GLY A 74 3.78 10.48 1.11
N MET A 75 3.40 11.75 1.25
CA MET A 75 2.05 12.21 0.90
C MET A 75 1.75 12.27 -0.60
N ASP A 76 2.77 12.34 -1.45
CA ASP A 76 2.65 12.17 -2.91
C ASP A 76 1.93 10.85 -3.26
N ALA A 77 2.39 9.74 -2.69
CA ALA A 77 1.77 8.43 -2.91
C ALA A 77 0.36 8.32 -2.31
N VAL A 78 0.08 9.05 -1.22
CA VAL A 78 -1.25 9.12 -0.60
C VAL A 78 -2.22 9.84 -1.52
N GLU A 79 -1.84 11.00 -2.07
CA GLU A 79 -2.66 11.77 -3.02
C GLU A 79 -3.05 10.94 -4.23
N CYS A 80 -2.07 10.27 -4.83
CA CYS A 80 -2.29 9.43 -6.00
C CYS A 80 -3.24 8.26 -5.73
N LYS A 81 -3.08 7.59 -4.60
CA LYS A 81 -3.97 6.49 -4.20
C LYS A 81 -5.36 7.01 -3.86
N ALA A 82 -5.49 8.17 -3.21
CA ALA A 82 -6.77 8.77 -2.86
C ALA A 82 -7.56 9.17 -4.11
N ALA A 83 -6.89 9.73 -5.12
CA ALA A 83 -7.49 10.02 -6.42
C ALA A 83 -8.00 8.75 -7.12
N LYS A 84 -7.19 7.67 -7.12
CA LYS A 84 -7.59 6.37 -7.68
C LYS A 84 -8.79 5.78 -6.95
N ILE A 85 -8.79 5.79 -5.60
CA ILE A 85 -9.91 5.33 -4.77
C ILE A 85 -11.18 6.13 -5.07
N THR A 86 -11.08 7.46 -5.13
CA THR A 86 -12.17 8.36 -5.50
C THR A 86 -12.75 8.00 -6.87
N GLY A 87 -11.90 7.78 -7.87
CA GLY A 87 -12.31 7.37 -9.21
C GLY A 87 -13.03 6.03 -9.23
N LYS A 88 -12.52 5.03 -8.50
CA LYS A 88 -13.17 3.71 -8.37
C LYS A 88 -14.52 3.81 -7.66
N ALA A 89 -14.65 4.66 -6.65
CA ALA A 89 -15.92 4.93 -5.97
C ALA A 89 -16.95 5.57 -6.89
N LYS A 90 -16.56 6.59 -7.68
CA LYS A 90 -17.44 7.23 -8.68
C LYS A 90 -17.89 6.24 -9.76
N ALA A 91 -17.06 5.26 -10.10
CA ALA A 91 -17.38 4.18 -11.03
C ALA A 91 -18.17 3.01 -10.40
N GLY A 92 -18.55 3.07 -9.12
CA GLY A 92 -19.26 1.98 -8.43
C GLY A 92 -18.41 0.73 -8.17
N LYS A 93 -17.07 0.84 -8.23
CA LYS A 93 -16.11 -0.26 -8.13
C LYS A 93 -15.22 -0.20 -6.88
N LEU A 94 -15.59 0.60 -5.88
CA LEU A 94 -14.78 0.82 -4.68
C LEU A 94 -14.51 -0.48 -3.91
N GLU A 95 -15.56 -1.22 -3.60
CA GLU A 95 -15.47 -2.48 -2.84
C GLU A 95 -14.61 -3.51 -3.57
N LYS A 96 -14.94 -3.81 -4.83
CA LYS A 96 -14.13 -4.68 -5.68
C LYS A 96 -12.66 -4.25 -5.76
N TYR A 97 -12.40 -2.94 -5.79
CA TYR A 97 -11.05 -2.41 -5.79
C TYR A 97 -10.32 -2.70 -4.49
N LEU A 98 -10.95 -2.46 -3.33
CA LEU A 98 -10.36 -2.67 -2.01
C LEU A 98 -10.27 -4.15 -1.60
N LEU A 99 -11.12 -5.03 -2.12
CA LEU A 99 -11.11 -6.49 -1.87
C LEU A 99 -9.94 -7.23 -2.52
N ASP A 100 -9.23 -6.58 -3.44
CA ASP A 100 -8.05 -7.11 -4.11
C ASP A 100 -6.94 -7.49 -3.12
N ASP A 101 -6.25 -8.60 -3.36
CA ASP A 101 -5.33 -9.25 -2.40
C ASP A 101 -4.25 -8.30 -1.84
N LYS A 102 -3.77 -7.38 -2.68
CA LYS A 102 -2.73 -6.39 -2.36
C LYS A 102 -3.18 -5.22 -1.49
N ARG A 103 -4.49 -5.11 -1.23
CA ARG A 103 -5.10 -3.98 -0.50
C ARG A 103 -5.68 -4.39 0.85
N TRP A 104 -5.55 -5.65 1.21
CA TRP A 104 -5.80 -6.12 2.56
C TRP A 104 -4.70 -5.66 3.49
N VAL A 105 -5.07 -5.08 4.62
CA VAL A 105 -4.09 -4.53 5.57
C VAL A 105 -3.80 -5.51 6.72
N PRO A 106 -2.53 -5.77 7.05
CA PRO A 106 -2.17 -6.59 8.21
C PRO A 106 -2.29 -5.77 9.50
N LEU A 107 -2.92 -6.38 10.50
CA LEU A 107 -3.14 -5.78 11.80
C LEU A 107 -2.59 -6.65 12.92
N VAL A 108 -2.10 -6.02 13.99
CA VAL A 108 -1.92 -6.66 15.29
C VAL A 108 -3.02 -6.15 16.23
N ARG A 109 -3.71 -7.06 16.92
CA ARG A 109 -4.56 -6.66 18.05
C ARG A 109 -3.68 -6.52 19.28
N GLY A 110 -3.52 -5.29 19.77
CA GLY A 110 -2.72 -4.96 20.95
C GLY A 110 -3.56 -4.81 22.23
N PRO A 111 -2.90 -4.39 23.33
CA PRO A 111 -3.52 -4.23 24.64
C PRO A 111 -4.86 -3.49 24.61
N GLY A 112 -5.84 -3.99 25.35
CA GLY A 112 -7.19 -3.41 25.36
C GLY A 112 -8.01 -3.66 24.09
N GLY A 113 -7.52 -4.50 23.17
CA GLY A 113 -8.22 -4.85 21.93
C GLY A 113 -8.03 -3.85 20.80
N VAL A 114 -7.07 -2.94 20.92
CA VAL A 114 -6.75 -1.90 19.93
C VAL A 114 -6.14 -2.52 18.67
N PHE A 115 -6.52 -2.05 17.49
CA PHE A 115 -6.00 -2.54 16.21
C PHE A 115 -4.87 -1.66 15.68
N TYR A 116 -3.67 -2.21 15.65
CA TYR A 116 -2.46 -1.57 15.16
C TYR A 116 -2.18 -1.95 13.70
N LEU A 117 -2.08 -0.96 12.82
CA LEU A 117 -1.79 -1.13 11.40
C LEU A 117 -0.29 -1.32 11.19
N THR A 118 0.13 -2.48 10.70
CA THR A 118 1.56 -2.86 10.56
C THR A 118 2.14 -2.62 9.18
N ASP A 119 1.32 -2.62 8.13
CA ASP A 119 1.70 -2.27 6.76
C ASP A 119 0.53 -1.58 6.05
N HIS A 120 0.77 -1.02 4.86
CA HIS A 120 -0.18 -0.29 4.02
C HIS A 120 -0.68 1.04 4.61
N HIS A 121 0.14 1.74 5.40
CA HIS A 121 -0.23 3.06 5.92
C HIS A 121 -0.57 4.07 4.83
N HIS A 122 0.13 4.05 3.68
CA HIS A 122 -0.24 4.89 2.53
C HIS A 122 -1.62 4.58 1.97
N LEU A 123 -2.05 3.31 1.95
CA LEU A 123 -3.39 2.93 1.50
C LEU A 123 -4.45 3.40 2.48
N SER A 124 -4.25 3.16 3.78
CA SER A 124 -5.17 3.59 4.83
C SER A 124 -5.29 5.12 4.89
N ALA A 125 -4.16 5.84 4.78
CA ALA A 125 -4.15 7.30 4.64
C ALA A 125 -4.84 7.76 3.35
N ALA A 126 -4.72 7.02 2.25
CA ALA A 126 -5.42 7.34 1.01
C ALA A 126 -6.93 7.13 1.11
N VAL A 127 -7.39 6.08 1.82
CA VAL A 127 -8.81 5.87 2.13
C VAL A 127 -9.33 7.00 3.04
N TRP A 128 -8.54 7.43 4.03
CA TRP A 128 -8.85 8.58 4.86
C TRP A 128 -9.04 9.86 4.03
N ASN A 129 -8.19 10.12 3.04
CA ASN A 129 -8.19 11.35 2.23
C ASN A 129 -9.03 11.28 0.94
N ALA A 130 -9.62 10.13 0.62
CA ALA A 130 -10.41 9.98 -0.60
C ALA A 130 -11.75 10.74 -0.50
N ASP A 131 -12.18 11.31 -1.62
CA ASP A 131 -13.48 11.97 -1.79
C ASP A 131 -14.60 10.91 -1.90
N ILE A 132 -14.86 10.25 -0.77
CA ILE A 132 -15.88 9.22 -0.56
C ILE A 132 -16.63 9.50 0.75
N LYS A 133 -17.84 8.95 0.88
CA LYS A 133 -18.65 9.12 2.10
C LYS A 133 -17.90 8.56 3.31
N ASN A 134 -17.93 9.24 4.45
CA ASN A 134 -17.25 8.81 5.69
C ASN A 134 -17.55 7.34 6.06
N LYS A 135 -18.81 6.90 5.93
CA LYS A 135 -19.22 5.50 6.15
C LYS A 135 -18.66 4.46 5.17
N LYS A 136 -17.83 4.88 4.22
CA LYS A 136 -17.12 4.03 3.25
C LYS A 136 -15.60 4.16 3.40
N LYS A 137 -15.11 4.92 4.38
CA LYS A 137 -13.69 5.03 4.69
C LYS A 137 -13.28 3.82 5.53
N GLU A 138 -13.38 2.65 4.90
CA GLU A 138 -13.10 1.35 5.52
C GLU A 138 -12.03 0.61 4.71
N VAL A 139 -11.31 -0.28 5.37
CA VAL A 139 -10.34 -1.19 4.76
C VAL A 139 -10.65 -2.63 5.14
N TYR A 140 -10.29 -3.55 4.26
CA TYR A 140 -10.29 -4.98 4.58
C TYR A 140 -8.97 -5.35 5.25
N ALA A 141 -9.06 -6.11 6.32
CA ALA A 141 -7.94 -6.35 7.22
C ALA A 141 -7.86 -7.82 7.62
N TYR A 142 -6.68 -8.24 8.06
CA TYR A 142 -6.46 -9.55 8.67
C TYR A 142 -5.50 -9.42 9.84
N LEU A 143 -5.73 -10.21 10.88
CA LEU A 143 -4.84 -10.23 12.03
C LEU A 143 -3.62 -11.10 11.75
N ILE A 144 -2.42 -10.55 11.94
CA ILE A 144 -1.17 -11.32 11.94
C ILE A 144 -0.79 -11.80 13.35
N ALA A 145 -1.26 -11.09 14.38
CA ALA A 145 -1.12 -11.51 15.77
C ALA A 145 -2.25 -10.96 16.64
N ASP A 146 -2.50 -11.64 17.76
CA ASP A 146 -3.37 -11.18 18.84
C ASP A 146 -2.59 -11.18 20.16
N TRP A 147 -2.29 -9.99 20.63
CA TRP A 147 -1.53 -9.67 21.84
C TRP A 147 -2.37 -8.80 22.79
N SER A 148 -3.70 -8.92 22.74
CA SER A 148 -4.60 -8.09 23.54
C SER A 148 -4.45 -8.25 25.05
N ASP A 149 -3.93 -9.40 25.48
CA ASP A 149 -3.76 -9.76 26.89
C ASP A 149 -2.35 -9.42 27.42
N LEU A 150 -1.48 -8.85 26.59
CA LEU A 150 -0.14 -8.42 27.01
C LEU A 150 -0.17 -7.06 27.72
N SER A 151 0.86 -6.80 28.53
CA SER A 151 1.14 -5.44 29.01
C SER A 151 1.65 -4.55 27.85
N ASP A 152 1.47 -3.24 27.96
CA ASP A 152 1.96 -2.27 26.97
C ASP A 152 3.47 -2.44 26.69
N ASP A 153 4.29 -2.62 27.72
CA ASP A 153 5.74 -2.74 27.57
C ASP A 153 6.12 -4.02 26.80
N THR A 154 5.48 -5.15 27.12
CA THR A 154 5.70 -6.42 26.42
C THR A 154 5.21 -6.35 24.97
N PHE A 155 4.05 -5.73 24.75
CA PHE A 155 3.49 -5.53 23.43
C PHE A 155 4.45 -4.74 22.53
N TRP A 156 4.93 -3.58 22.98
CA TRP A 156 5.81 -2.75 22.16
C TRP A 156 7.19 -3.38 21.93
N ALA A 157 7.72 -4.13 22.90
CA ALA A 157 8.94 -4.90 22.70
C ALA A 157 8.78 -5.94 21.57
N LEU A 158 7.64 -6.64 21.52
CA LEU A 158 7.34 -7.59 20.45
C LEU A 158 7.12 -6.90 19.10
N MET A 159 6.40 -5.77 19.06
CA MET A 159 6.22 -4.99 17.81
C MET A 159 7.58 -4.60 17.21
N VAL A 160 8.55 -4.22 18.03
CA VAL A 160 9.93 -3.90 17.59
C VAL A 160 10.67 -5.17 17.14
N GLU A 161 10.62 -6.24 17.93
CA GLU A 161 11.27 -7.52 17.62
C GLU A 161 10.79 -8.10 16.28
N LYS A 162 9.48 -8.00 16.02
CA LYS A 162 8.84 -8.51 14.79
C LYS A 162 8.91 -7.57 13.59
N HIS A 163 9.51 -6.39 13.76
CA HIS A 163 9.55 -5.34 12.73
C HIS A 163 8.14 -4.88 12.27
N ASP A 164 7.17 -4.89 13.19
CA ASP A 164 5.79 -4.44 12.97
C ASP A 164 5.60 -2.94 13.26
N THR A 165 6.67 -2.23 13.62
CA THR A 165 6.67 -0.80 13.89
C THR A 165 7.95 -0.11 13.41
N TRP A 166 7.79 1.12 12.93
CA TRP A 166 8.88 2.04 12.61
C TRP A 166 8.86 3.24 13.55
N LEU A 167 9.81 3.25 14.49
CA LEU A 167 9.89 4.24 15.58
C LEU A 167 10.87 5.38 15.27
N LYS A 168 10.76 5.99 14.09
CA LYS A 168 11.44 7.25 13.77
C LYS A 168 10.49 8.31 13.24
N ASN A 169 10.81 9.58 13.47
CA ASN A 169 10.11 10.73 12.88
C ASN A 169 10.69 11.10 11.50
N PRO A 170 10.04 12.02 10.73
CA PRO A 170 10.59 12.50 9.46
C PRO A 170 11.96 13.20 9.53
N ALA A 171 12.35 13.69 10.70
CA ALA A 171 13.68 14.26 10.92
C ALA A 171 14.77 13.17 11.08
N GLY A 172 14.37 11.91 11.20
CA GLY A 172 15.25 10.77 11.41
C GLY A 172 15.53 10.45 12.88
N ASP A 173 14.92 11.18 13.82
CA ASP A 173 15.09 10.93 15.25
C ASP A 173 14.31 9.70 15.69
N GLU A 174 14.90 8.91 16.59
CA GLU A 174 14.20 7.84 17.29
C GLU A 174 13.05 8.42 18.13
N ILE A 175 11.90 7.76 18.10
CA ILE A 175 10.73 8.12 18.90
C ILE A 175 10.28 6.95 19.77
N THR A 176 9.58 7.26 20.84
CA THR A 176 8.90 6.24 21.65
C THR A 176 7.54 5.89 21.04
N PRO A 177 6.97 4.70 21.33
CA PRO A 177 5.64 4.35 20.85
C PRO A 177 4.54 5.34 21.25
N LYS A 178 4.70 6.06 22.38
CA LYS A 178 3.76 7.09 22.83
C LYS A 178 3.70 8.33 21.92
N GLN A 179 4.74 8.52 21.10
CA GLN A 179 4.82 9.62 20.13
C GLN A 179 4.28 9.23 18.75
N LEU A 180 3.88 7.96 18.56
CA LEU A 180 3.19 7.56 17.33
C LEU A 180 1.85 8.30 17.21
N PRO A 181 1.41 8.61 15.98
CA PRO A 181 0.08 9.15 15.73
C PRO A 181 -0.99 8.23 16.32
N LYS A 182 -2.04 8.81 16.89
CA LYS A 182 -3.15 8.04 17.47
C LYS A 182 -4.19 7.61 16.44
N SER A 183 -4.13 8.18 15.24
CA SER A 183 -5.03 7.85 14.14
C SER A 183 -4.33 8.02 12.81
N ILE A 184 -4.84 7.33 11.80
CA ILE A 184 -4.39 7.47 10.40
C ILE A 184 -4.46 8.93 9.94
N GLY A 185 -5.47 9.68 10.38
CA GLY A 185 -5.66 11.10 10.08
C GLY A 185 -4.55 12.03 10.58
N SER A 186 -3.69 11.57 11.48
CA SER A 186 -2.67 12.37 12.18
C SER A 186 -1.23 11.98 11.82
N MET A 187 -1.04 11.14 10.80
CA MET A 187 0.29 10.80 10.32
C MET A 187 0.98 12.03 9.72
N GLN A 188 2.30 12.10 9.89
CA GLN A 188 3.13 13.15 9.32
C GLN A 188 3.45 12.84 7.86
N ASP A 189 3.99 13.85 7.17
CA ASP A 189 4.59 13.67 5.86
C ASP A 189 6.11 13.59 5.95
N ASP A 190 6.66 12.58 5.30
CA ASP A 190 8.09 12.35 5.12
C ASP A 190 8.44 12.49 3.63
N PRO A 191 8.99 13.64 3.22
CA PRO A 191 9.40 13.87 1.83
C PRO A 191 10.54 12.97 1.36
N LEU A 192 11.40 12.48 2.26
CA LEU A 192 12.43 11.50 1.92
C LEU A 192 11.81 10.13 1.63
N ARG A 193 10.69 9.79 2.27
CA ARG A 193 9.90 8.60 1.92
C ARG A 193 9.27 8.70 0.54
N THR A 194 8.87 9.90 0.10
CA THR A 194 8.44 10.19 -1.29
C THR A 194 9.61 10.05 -2.26
N LEU A 195 10.72 10.75 -2.02
CA LEU A 195 11.90 10.72 -2.88
C LEU A 195 12.44 9.30 -3.05
N SER A 196 12.55 8.56 -1.95
CA SER A 196 12.98 7.16 -1.95
C SER A 196 12.08 6.28 -2.80
N ALA A 197 10.76 6.49 -2.77
CA ALA A 197 9.82 5.76 -3.63
C ALA A 197 10.04 6.06 -5.12
N TRP A 198 10.33 7.32 -5.46
CA TRP A 198 10.62 7.71 -6.85
C TRP A 198 11.95 7.14 -7.33
N VAL A 199 12.97 7.12 -6.47
CA VAL A 199 14.25 6.45 -6.73
C VAL A 199 14.04 4.95 -6.95
N ARG A 200 13.23 4.27 -6.12
CA ARG A 200 12.86 2.86 -6.32
C ARG A 200 12.12 2.64 -7.63
N GLY A 201 11.11 3.45 -7.91
CA GLY A 201 10.32 3.37 -9.14
C GLY A 201 11.15 3.59 -10.40
N SER A 202 12.26 4.33 -10.25
CA SER A 202 13.30 4.58 -11.24
C SER A 202 14.47 3.60 -11.15
N CYS A 203 14.36 2.51 -10.37
CA CYS A 203 15.39 1.48 -10.24
C CYS A 203 16.77 1.94 -9.73
N GLY A 204 16.82 3.03 -8.95
CA GLY A 204 18.04 3.43 -8.24
C GLY A 204 18.40 2.46 -7.10
N TYR A 205 17.41 1.71 -6.62
CA TYR A 205 17.60 0.50 -5.83
C TYR A 205 16.44 -0.46 -6.10
N VAL A 206 16.64 -1.75 -5.83
CA VAL A 206 15.73 -2.83 -6.24
C VAL A 206 15.30 -3.65 -5.03
N LYS A 207 14.00 -3.96 -4.94
CA LYS A 207 13.42 -4.83 -3.90
C LYS A 207 12.92 -6.10 -4.56
N CYS A 208 13.21 -7.26 -3.98
CA CYS A 208 12.65 -8.52 -4.47
C CYS A 208 11.19 -8.61 -4.01
N ASP A 209 10.32 -9.12 -4.89
CA ASP A 209 9.03 -9.62 -4.44
C ASP A 209 9.25 -10.83 -3.51
N ALA A 210 8.42 -10.93 -2.48
CA ALA A 210 8.37 -12.17 -1.71
C ALA A 210 7.92 -13.31 -2.64
N PRO A 211 8.45 -14.54 -2.48
CA PRO A 211 7.97 -15.69 -3.23
C PRO A 211 6.44 -15.79 -3.14
N GLY A 212 5.76 -15.96 -4.27
CA GLY A 212 4.29 -16.09 -4.30
C GLY A 212 3.49 -14.83 -3.98
N ALA A 213 4.13 -13.66 -3.78
CA ALA A 213 3.41 -12.39 -3.67
C ALA A 213 2.61 -12.14 -4.96
N ALA A 214 1.39 -11.61 -4.80
CA ALA A 214 0.61 -11.17 -5.95
C ALA A 214 1.42 -10.14 -6.76
N LYS A 215 1.52 -10.31 -8.08
CA LYS A 215 2.17 -9.34 -8.98
C LYS A 215 1.20 -8.23 -9.37
N ASP A 216 1.69 -7.00 -9.50
CA ASP A 216 0.88 -5.91 -10.05
C ASP A 216 1.18 -5.95 -11.54
N ASP A 217 0.25 -6.48 -12.32
CA ASP A 217 0.49 -6.70 -13.76
C ASP A 217 0.74 -5.38 -14.51
N ASP A 218 0.43 -4.24 -13.88
CA ASP A 218 0.67 -2.89 -14.39
C ASP A 218 2.05 -2.30 -13.99
N GLU A 219 2.81 -2.92 -13.07
CA GLU A 219 4.12 -2.43 -12.61
C GLU A 219 5.27 -3.15 -13.33
N LEU A 220 5.90 -2.46 -14.29
CA LEU A 220 7.10 -2.97 -14.98
C LEU A 220 8.25 -3.21 -14.00
N THR A 221 8.93 -4.35 -14.14
CA THR A 221 10.14 -4.65 -13.36
C THR A 221 11.30 -3.73 -13.76
N CYS A 222 12.35 -3.69 -12.95
CA CYS A 222 13.56 -2.96 -13.34
C CYS A 222 14.23 -3.53 -14.59
N GLU A 223 14.19 -4.86 -14.75
CA GLU A 223 14.66 -5.54 -15.96
C GLU A 223 13.80 -5.15 -17.17
N ASP A 224 12.48 -5.02 -17.01
CA ASP A 224 11.58 -4.57 -18.08
C ASP A 224 11.82 -3.10 -18.45
N LYS A 225 12.11 -2.25 -17.46
CA LYS A 225 12.30 -0.80 -17.66
C LYS A 225 13.67 -0.46 -18.27
N PHE A 226 14.72 -1.19 -17.87
CA PHE A 226 16.10 -0.79 -18.13
C PHE A 226 16.99 -1.90 -18.71
N HIS A 227 16.47 -3.13 -18.89
CA HIS A 227 17.17 -4.26 -19.53
C HIS A 227 18.53 -4.63 -18.90
N GLU A 228 18.71 -4.37 -17.61
CA GLU A 228 19.92 -4.71 -16.85
C GLU A 228 19.60 -5.73 -15.74
N SER A 229 20.45 -6.74 -15.58
CA SER A 229 20.34 -7.69 -14.47
C SER A 229 20.69 -6.98 -13.16
N VAL A 230 19.76 -7.03 -12.20
CA VAL A 230 19.88 -6.30 -10.93
C VAL A 230 19.84 -7.26 -9.75
N THR A 231 20.67 -7.00 -8.74
CA THR A 231 20.56 -7.68 -7.45
C THR A 231 19.54 -6.94 -6.60
N CYS A 232 18.49 -7.63 -6.17
CA CYS A 232 17.43 -7.03 -5.37
C CYS A 232 17.62 -7.27 -3.86
N ALA A 233 17.11 -6.35 -3.04
CA ALA A 233 17.05 -6.51 -1.60
C ALA A 233 16.13 -7.69 -1.25
N PRO A 234 16.56 -8.65 -0.42
CA PRO A 234 15.72 -9.75 0.03
C PRO A 234 14.41 -9.26 0.66
N ALA A 235 13.34 -10.04 0.52
CA ALA A 235 12.03 -9.72 1.12
C ALA A 235 12.07 -9.63 2.66
N THR A 236 13.12 -10.16 3.29
CA THR A 236 13.36 -10.07 4.74
C THR A 236 13.93 -8.73 5.20
N VAL A 237 14.23 -7.81 4.27
CA VAL A 237 14.66 -6.45 4.61
C VAL A 237 13.44 -5.57 4.84
N TYR A 238 13.19 -5.23 6.10
CA TYR A 238 12.11 -4.34 6.53
C TYR A 238 12.47 -2.86 6.33
N PHE A 239 11.45 -2.03 6.10
CA PHE A 239 11.58 -0.57 6.02
C PHE A 239 12.61 -0.06 4.99
N LEU A 240 12.84 -0.83 3.92
CA LEU A 240 13.83 -0.55 2.89
C LEU A 240 13.73 0.90 2.37
N GLU A 241 12.52 1.35 2.03
CA GLU A 241 12.29 2.69 1.53
C GLU A 241 12.65 3.78 2.55
N PHE A 242 12.47 3.55 3.85
CA PHE A 242 12.90 4.49 4.89
C PHE A 242 14.42 4.51 5.06
N ALA A 243 15.08 3.35 5.01
CA ALA A 243 16.54 3.26 5.07
C ALA A 243 17.20 4.01 3.90
N TRP A 244 16.68 3.82 2.68
CA TRP A 244 17.10 4.57 1.51
C TRP A 244 16.77 6.07 1.62
N GLY A 245 15.58 6.43 2.13
CA GLY A 245 15.22 7.83 2.37
C GLY A 245 16.21 8.54 3.29
N ALA A 246 16.60 7.90 4.40
CA ALA A 246 17.58 8.43 5.34
C ALA A 246 18.97 8.60 4.71
N TYR A 247 19.44 7.60 3.95
CA TYR A 247 20.71 7.69 3.23
C TYR A 247 20.71 8.85 2.22
N LEU A 248 19.67 8.93 1.38
CA LEU A 248 19.53 9.99 0.38
C LEU A 248 19.46 11.38 1.01
N GLY A 249 18.74 11.52 2.14
CA GLY A 249 18.66 12.79 2.88
C GLY A 249 19.97 13.21 3.54
N SER A 250 20.93 12.30 3.70
CA SER A 250 22.27 12.59 4.21
C SER A 250 23.24 13.10 3.13
N ASP A 251 22.91 12.90 1.85
CA ASP A 251 23.70 13.41 0.73
C ASP A 251 23.62 14.96 0.67
N PRO A 252 24.75 15.69 0.61
CA PRO A 252 24.74 17.15 0.66
C PRO A 252 23.98 17.82 -0.50
N GLU A 253 24.05 17.25 -1.71
CA GLU A 253 23.38 17.83 -2.89
C GLU A 253 21.88 17.60 -2.81
N VAL A 254 21.46 16.38 -2.43
CA VAL A 254 20.05 16.05 -2.21
C VAL A 254 19.47 16.93 -1.11
N LYS A 255 20.17 17.05 0.02
CA LYS A 255 19.75 17.90 1.14
C LYS A 255 19.60 19.36 0.74
N ALA A 256 20.55 19.89 -0.06
CA ALA A 256 20.46 21.25 -0.57
C ALA A 256 19.25 21.45 -1.51
N ALA A 257 18.95 20.47 -2.36
CA ALA A 257 17.80 20.53 -3.26
C ALA A 257 16.45 20.46 -2.54
N LEU A 258 16.42 19.87 -1.33
CA LEU A 258 15.23 19.75 -0.48
C LEU A 258 15.08 20.84 0.59
N ALA A 259 15.94 21.86 0.61
CA ALA A 259 16.01 22.83 1.70
C ALA A 259 14.76 23.72 1.91
N GLY A 260 13.77 23.71 1.02
CA GLY A 260 12.54 24.48 1.16
C GLY A 260 11.40 23.66 1.76
N GLU A 261 11.22 23.70 3.08
CA GLU A 261 10.16 23.01 3.87
C GLU A 261 9.28 22.04 3.05
N PRO A 262 9.82 20.85 2.71
CA PRO A 262 9.18 20.00 1.71
C PRO A 262 8.00 19.22 2.29
N SER A 263 7.73 19.29 3.59
CA SER A 263 6.71 18.49 4.28
C SER A 263 5.31 19.12 4.15
N CYS A 264 4.34 18.32 3.77
CA CYS A 264 2.95 18.69 3.64
C CYS A 264 2.10 17.97 4.68
N SER A 265 1.69 18.70 5.72
CA SER A 265 0.86 18.15 6.79
C SER A 265 -0.37 17.43 6.24
N GLN A 266 -0.72 16.31 6.89
CA GLN A 266 -1.96 15.59 6.57
C GLN A 266 -3.19 16.44 6.88
N GLN A 267 -4.06 16.54 5.89
CA GLN A 267 -5.30 17.31 5.90
C GLN A 267 -6.34 16.57 5.05
N ASP A 268 -7.61 16.62 5.44
CA ASP A 268 -8.74 16.11 4.65
C ASP A 268 -9.66 17.29 4.28
N PRO A 269 -9.66 17.77 3.02
CA PRO A 269 -8.87 17.29 1.89
C PRO A 269 -7.38 17.69 1.95
N LEU A 270 -6.54 16.96 1.23
CA LEU A 270 -5.10 17.23 1.15
C LEU A 270 -4.79 18.63 0.58
N ASN A 271 -3.77 19.29 1.13
CA ASN A 271 -3.29 20.59 0.64
C ASN A 271 -2.56 20.44 -0.71
N GLN A 272 -3.29 20.64 -1.80
CA GLN A 272 -2.79 20.51 -3.16
C GLN A 272 -1.68 21.52 -3.50
N GLU A 273 -1.76 22.75 -2.97
CA GLU A 273 -0.72 23.75 -3.21
C GLU A 273 0.60 23.35 -2.56
N CYS A 274 0.55 22.79 -1.35
CA CYS A 274 1.73 22.25 -0.69
C CYS A 274 2.31 21.08 -1.49
N LEU A 275 1.47 20.11 -1.89
CA LEU A 275 1.93 18.93 -2.63
C LEU A 275 2.54 19.30 -3.99
N ASP A 276 2.02 20.31 -4.68
CA ASP A 276 2.65 20.82 -5.90
C ASP A 276 4.05 21.41 -5.63
N LYS A 277 4.23 22.14 -4.52
CA LYS A 277 5.54 22.68 -4.13
C LYS A 277 6.51 21.57 -3.74
N GLN A 278 6.04 20.56 -2.98
CA GLN A 278 6.81 19.36 -2.66
C GLN A 278 7.25 18.67 -3.96
N TYR A 279 6.32 18.43 -4.89
CA TYR A 279 6.58 17.81 -6.18
C TYR A 279 7.69 18.54 -6.95
N ASP A 280 7.62 19.88 -7.02
CA ASP A 280 8.63 20.68 -7.72
C ASP A 280 10.02 20.60 -7.07
N LEU A 281 10.10 20.35 -5.76
CA LEU A 281 11.35 20.04 -5.06
C LEU A 281 11.81 18.60 -5.35
N MET A 282 10.90 17.63 -5.34
CA MET A 282 11.21 16.23 -5.64
C MET A 282 11.78 16.07 -7.06
N VAL A 283 11.23 16.79 -8.06
CA VAL A 283 11.75 16.79 -9.43
C VAL A 283 13.19 17.28 -9.49
N LYS A 284 13.55 18.30 -8.71
CA LYS A 284 14.92 18.82 -8.64
C LYS A 284 15.86 17.86 -7.91
N ALA A 285 15.37 17.23 -6.84
CA ALA A 285 16.15 16.32 -6.02
C ALA A 285 16.36 14.94 -6.67
N LEU A 286 15.42 14.45 -7.48
CA LEU A 286 15.45 13.11 -8.07
C LEU A 286 16.77 12.78 -8.81
N PRO A 287 17.27 13.58 -9.77
CA PRO A 287 18.52 13.24 -10.46
C PRO A 287 19.72 13.22 -9.51
N LEU A 288 19.74 14.06 -8.47
CA LEU A 288 20.80 14.06 -7.45
C LEU A 288 20.71 12.78 -6.61
N ALA A 289 19.50 12.41 -6.20
CA ALA A 289 19.24 11.21 -5.41
C ALA A 289 19.59 9.93 -6.19
N MET A 290 19.31 9.89 -7.49
CA MET A 290 19.72 8.78 -8.35
C MET A 290 21.25 8.66 -8.45
N ARG A 291 21.98 9.78 -8.56
CA ARG A 291 23.45 9.76 -8.52
C ARG A 291 23.97 9.26 -7.18
N ALA A 292 23.40 9.73 -6.07
CA ALA A 292 23.76 9.31 -4.72
C ALA A 292 23.48 7.81 -4.50
N ALA A 293 22.37 7.29 -5.06
CA ALA A 293 21.99 5.88 -4.97
C ALA A 293 22.92 4.95 -5.76
N ALA A 294 23.41 5.40 -6.93
CA ALA A 294 24.35 4.63 -7.75
C ALA A 294 25.81 4.74 -7.27
N ALA A 295 26.13 5.71 -6.41
CA ALA A 295 27.50 5.94 -5.95
C ALA A 295 28.05 4.74 -5.15
N PRO A 296 29.37 4.46 -5.22
CA PRO A 296 29.99 3.37 -4.44
C PRO A 296 29.75 3.45 -2.93
N ALA A 297 29.51 4.64 -2.39
CA ALA A 297 29.16 4.85 -0.99
C ALA A 297 27.84 4.16 -0.59
N ALA A 298 26.92 3.93 -1.53
CA ALA A 298 25.67 3.23 -1.31
C ALA A 298 25.79 1.69 -1.40
N SER A 299 26.97 1.15 -1.75
CA SER A 299 27.15 -0.29 -2.05
C SER A 299 26.80 -1.25 -0.91
N GLN A 300 26.75 -0.75 0.32
CA GLN A 300 26.39 -1.55 1.51
C GLN A 300 24.88 -1.56 1.79
N LEU A 301 24.09 -0.71 1.12
CA LEU A 301 22.64 -0.70 1.29
C LEU A 301 22.00 -1.87 0.54
N ALA A 302 21.00 -2.48 1.17
CA ALA A 302 20.26 -3.56 0.55
C ALA A 302 19.58 -3.09 -0.75
N GLY A 303 19.68 -3.90 -1.80
CA GLY A 303 19.10 -3.58 -3.10
C GLY A 303 19.86 -2.52 -3.89
N TYR A 304 21.09 -2.19 -3.48
CA TYR A 304 21.96 -1.27 -4.22
C TYR A 304 22.02 -1.62 -5.71
N ASN A 305 21.88 -0.59 -6.54
CA ASN A 305 22.04 -0.69 -7.98
C ASN A 305 23.02 0.38 -8.47
N ALA A 306 24.11 -0.04 -9.12
CA ALA A 306 25.13 0.86 -9.65
C ALA A 306 24.71 1.58 -10.95
N ALA A 307 23.55 1.23 -11.51
CA ALA A 307 23.04 1.83 -12.74
C ALA A 307 22.74 3.33 -12.55
N VAL A 308 23.57 4.18 -13.18
CA VAL A 308 23.39 5.63 -13.14
C VAL A 308 22.35 6.04 -14.18
N GLN A 309 21.28 6.66 -13.72
CA GLN A 309 20.22 7.19 -14.57
C GLN A 309 19.59 8.44 -13.95
N PRO A 310 19.00 9.35 -14.75
CA PRO A 310 18.45 10.62 -14.23
C PRO A 310 17.19 10.43 -13.36
N GLY A 311 16.54 9.27 -13.44
CA GLY A 311 15.25 8.99 -12.80
C GLY A 311 14.07 9.50 -13.63
N ILE A 312 12.90 8.88 -13.42
CA ILE A 312 11.65 9.25 -14.08
C ILE A 312 10.70 9.78 -12.99
N PRO A 313 10.41 11.08 -12.96
CA PRO A 313 9.42 11.63 -12.04
C PRO A 313 8.06 10.97 -12.23
N GLN A 314 7.32 10.79 -11.13
CA GLN A 314 5.91 10.40 -11.22
C GLN A 314 5.09 11.56 -11.85
N PRO A 315 3.91 11.31 -12.44
CA PRO A 315 3.07 12.37 -12.98
C PRO A 315 2.69 13.41 -11.91
N LYS A 316 2.72 14.71 -12.27
CA LYS A 316 2.26 15.79 -11.39
C LYS A 316 0.74 15.67 -11.19
N ARG A 317 0.33 15.13 -10.03
CA ARG A 317 -1.04 14.73 -9.66
C ARG A 317 -1.49 13.52 -10.47
N CYS A 318 -1.61 12.35 -9.84
CA CYS A 318 -1.85 11.06 -10.51
C CYS A 318 -3.28 10.87 -11.06
N LYS A 319 -3.71 11.78 -11.95
CA LYS A 319 -4.99 11.77 -12.65
C LYS A 319 -4.90 11.06 -13.99
#